data_AF-A0A2P5DNB8-F1
#
_entry.id   AF-A0A2P5DNB8-F1
#
_cell.length_a   1.000
_cell.length_b   1.000
_cell.length_c   1.000
_cell.angle_alpha   90.00
_cell.angle_beta   90.00
_cell.angle_gamma   90.00
#
_symmetry.space_group_name_H-M   'P 1'
#
loop_
_entity.id
_entity.type
_entity.pdbx_description
1 polymer ?
#
loop_
_entity_poly.entity_id
_entity_poly.type
_entity_poly.pdbx_seq_one_letter_code
_entity_poly.pdbx_strand_id
1 'polypeptide(L)'
;MIHGCDLTGQKQTRAELSKLTDVTHIFYVTRSSKPTELENCHVNARMLRNVLEAHYAGPFELWGKFPAHEPPFHEDLPRLDVPNFYYALEVKKKEGLTWSVHSLVNVISGLCVYAAICKHERKPLKFLGSQVGWDSYWHASDADLITEQQIWAAVNPCTKNEAFNYSNGDVFKWKHMWKVLAEKFEFEYEEFEEEEYDDIFVPRLEEMMRDRGGVWDDIVRDKGMVATKLEEISCWWVVNICVRFESRLDTINKSKECCFLGLRNSKKSFVSWVDKMKAYKIVP
;
A
#
# COMPACT_ATOMS: atom_id res chain seq x y z
N MET A 1 -18.05 15.12 -10.15
CA MET A 1 -17.45 16.44 -9.87
C MET A 1 -16.18 16.21 -9.07
N ILE A 2 -15.09 16.93 -9.35
CA ILE A 2 -13.84 16.83 -8.56
C ILE A 2 -13.76 18.09 -7.70
N HIS A 3 -13.58 17.93 -6.39
CA HIS A 3 -13.45 19.05 -5.43
C HIS A 3 -12.01 19.12 -4.91
N GLY A 4 -11.34 20.26 -5.09
CA GLY A 4 -10.05 20.50 -4.45
C GLY A 4 -10.25 20.97 -3.01
N CYS A 5 -9.85 20.16 -2.04
CA CYS A 5 -9.99 20.48 -0.62
C CYS A 5 -8.80 19.94 0.19
N ASP A 6 -8.10 20.82 0.91
CA ASP A 6 -7.12 20.40 1.92
C ASP A 6 -7.86 20.01 3.21
N LEU A 7 -7.79 18.73 3.56
CA LEU A 7 -8.45 18.16 4.74
C LEU A 7 -7.72 18.48 6.05
N THR A 8 -6.49 19.02 5.99
CA THR A 8 -5.76 19.48 7.18
C THR A 8 -6.33 20.80 7.73
N GLY A 9 -6.94 21.61 6.85
CA GLY A 9 -7.49 22.93 7.17
C GLY A 9 -8.99 22.92 7.48
N GLN A 10 -9.35 22.93 8.76
CA GLN A 10 -10.75 22.85 9.22
C GLN A 10 -11.71 23.84 8.52
N LYS A 11 -11.30 25.11 8.33
CA LYS A 11 -12.14 26.14 7.69
C LYS A 11 -12.45 25.79 6.23
N GLN A 12 -11.44 25.32 5.49
CA GLN A 12 -11.61 24.95 4.08
C GLN A 12 -12.45 23.67 3.97
N THR A 13 -12.17 22.66 4.80
CA THR A 13 -12.95 21.43 4.83
C THR A 13 -14.43 21.71 5.09
N ARG A 14 -14.75 22.56 6.09
CA ARG A 14 -16.13 22.95 6.36
C ARG A 14 -16.76 23.71 5.20
N ALA A 15 -16.05 24.67 4.62
CA ALA A 15 -16.55 25.46 3.51
C ALA A 15 -16.88 24.61 2.28
N GLU A 16 -16.03 23.64 1.93
CA GLU A 16 -16.22 22.81 0.75
C GLU A 16 -17.20 21.66 0.98
N LEU A 17 -17.05 20.90 2.07
CA LEU A 17 -17.84 19.69 2.29
C LEU A 17 -19.27 19.98 2.76
N SER A 18 -19.53 21.11 3.41
CA SER A 18 -20.90 21.47 3.85
C SER A 18 -21.87 21.71 2.69
N LYS A 19 -21.36 21.91 1.48
CA LYS A 19 -22.16 22.05 0.25
C LYS A 19 -22.73 20.70 -0.24
N LEU A 20 -22.16 19.58 0.23
CA LEU A 20 -22.50 18.22 -0.21
C LEU A 20 -23.58 17.62 0.70
N THR A 21 -24.82 18.07 0.54
CA THR A 21 -25.93 17.75 1.47
C THR A 21 -26.62 16.41 1.19
N ASP A 22 -26.33 15.78 0.05
CA ASP A 22 -26.91 14.51 -0.41
C ASP A 22 -26.00 13.30 -0.15
N VAL A 23 -24.86 13.50 0.51
CA VAL A 23 -23.90 12.44 0.85
C VAL A 23 -24.52 11.44 1.83
N THR A 24 -24.49 10.16 1.44
CA THR A 24 -24.97 9.04 2.27
C THR A 24 -23.85 8.17 2.84
N HIS A 25 -22.69 8.11 2.17
CA HIS A 25 -21.54 7.30 2.54
C HIS A 25 -20.25 8.09 2.33
N ILE A 26 -19.27 7.88 3.22
CA ILE A 26 -17.95 8.50 3.15
C ILE A 26 -16.91 7.38 3.08
N PHE A 27 -16.08 7.39 2.04
CA PHE A 27 -14.92 6.50 1.90
C PHE A 27 -13.65 7.31 2.17
N TYR A 28 -13.11 7.21 3.40
CA TYR A 28 -11.89 7.92 3.79
C TYR A 28 -10.65 7.08 3.44
N VAL A 29 -10.06 7.34 2.27
CA VAL A 29 -8.92 6.58 1.70
C VAL A 29 -7.65 7.43 1.57
N THR A 30 -7.37 8.26 2.57
CA THR A 30 -6.23 9.20 2.54
C THR A 30 -5.45 9.21 3.86
N ARG A 31 -4.18 9.63 3.78
CA ARG A 31 -3.32 9.89 4.95
C ARG A 31 -2.34 11.01 4.64
N SER A 32 -1.86 11.68 5.67
CA SER A 32 -0.65 12.50 5.63
C SER A 32 0.50 11.73 6.27
N SER A 33 1.61 11.60 5.56
CA SER A 33 2.87 11.18 6.17
C SER A 33 3.51 12.36 6.92
N LYS A 34 4.10 12.06 8.08
CA LYS A 34 4.87 12.96 8.93
C LYS A 34 6.18 12.28 9.38
N PRO A 35 7.21 13.07 9.77
CA PRO A 35 8.50 12.54 10.19
C PRO A 35 8.47 11.61 11.41
N THR A 36 7.43 11.70 12.25
CA THR A 36 7.29 10.84 13.43
C THR A 36 5.89 10.25 13.53
N GLU A 37 5.79 9.06 14.14
CA GLU A 37 4.52 8.42 14.40
C GLU A 37 3.58 9.26 15.30
N LEU A 38 4.11 10.01 16.25
CA LEU A 38 3.32 10.92 17.08
C LEU A 38 2.70 12.06 16.24
N GLU A 39 3.45 12.62 15.29
CA GLU A 39 2.91 13.61 14.36
C GLU A 39 1.92 12.98 13.38
N ASN A 40 2.14 11.73 12.93
CA ASN A 40 1.17 10.97 12.15
C ASN A 40 -0.15 10.85 12.94
N CYS A 41 -0.11 10.50 14.24
CA CYS A 41 -1.29 10.46 15.12
C CYS A 41 -2.03 11.80 15.11
N HIS A 42 -1.31 12.88 15.41
CA HIS A 42 -1.94 14.20 15.53
C HIS A 42 -2.55 14.72 14.23
N VAL A 43 -1.85 14.55 13.10
CA VAL A 43 -2.28 15.13 11.82
C VAL A 43 -3.37 14.27 11.17
N ASN A 44 -3.20 12.95 11.13
CA ASN A 44 -4.21 12.08 10.51
C ASN A 44 -5.50 12.06 11.32
N ALA A 45 -5.43 12.05 12.66
CA ALA A 45 -6.62 12.18 13.49
C ALA A 45 -7.30 13.54 13.30
N ARG A 46 -6.55 14.62 13.02
CA ARG A 46 -7.13 15.93 12.70
C ARG A 46 -7.81 15.95 11.34
N MET A 47 -7.13 15.46 10.29
CA MET A 47 -7.70 15.38 8.94
C MET A 47 -9.00 14.57 8.94
N LEU A 48 -8.96 13.44 9.62
CA LEU A 48 -10.11 12.58 9.76
C LEU A 48 -11.18 13.19 10.68
N ARG A 49 -10.85 13.86 11.78
CA ARG A 49 -11.85 14.63 12.57
C ARG A 49 -12.52 15.73 11.76
N ASN A 50 -11.80 16.34 10.83
CA ASN A 50 -12.37 17.32 9.91
C ASN A 50 -13.34 16.66 8.91
N VAL A 51 -13.23 15.34 8.67
CA VAL A 51 -14.01 14.58 7.66
C VAL A 51 -15.01 13.57 8.25
N LEU A 52 -14.86 13.11 9.50
CA LEU A 52 -15.63 12.12 10.27
C LEU A 52 -15.04 10.69 10.37
N GLU A 53 -13.96 10.55 11.16
CA GLU A 53 -13.50 9.39 12.00
C GLU A 53 -13.68 7.92 11.44
N ALA A 54 -12.59 7.17 11.11
CA ALA A 54 -12.24 5.73 11.39
C ALA A 54 -10.83 5.20 10.87
N HIS A 55 -10.41 4.00 11.35
CA HIS A 55 -9.12 3.25 11.68
C HIS A 55 -8.49 2.03 10.88
N TYR A 56 -7.18 1.94 10.53
CA TYR A 56 -6.26 0.73 10.62
C TYR A 56 -5.09 0.65 9.60
N ALA A 57 -3.86 0.52 10.13
CA ALA A 57 -2.73 -0.37 9.84
C ALA A 57 -1.73 -0.21 11.03
N GLY A 58 -0.60 -0.92 11.06
CA GLY A 58 0.46 -0.66 12.06
C GLY A 58 1.30 0.57 11.71
N PRO A 59 2.07 1.14 12.65
CA PRO A 59 3.06 2.17 12.34
C PRO A 59 4.22 1.54 11.56
N PHE A 60 4.41 1.96 10.30
CA PHE A 60 5.46 1.42 9.42
C PHE A 60 6.87 1.63 9.98
N GLU A 61 7.10 2.72 10.73
CA GLU A 61 8.37 3.04 11.38
C GLU A 61 8.80 2.01 12.43
N LEU A 62 7.85 1.22 12.96
CA LEU A 62 8.08 0.22 14.00
C LEU A 62 8.19 -1.21 13.43
N TRP A 63 8.14 -1.39 12.11
CA TRP A 63 8.26 -2.71 11.49
C TRP A 63 9.59 -3.37 11.86
N GLY A 64 9.52 -4.56 12.47
CA GLY A 64 10.70 -5.28 12.98
C GLY A 64 11.36 -4.69 14.24
N LYS A 65 10.87 -3.56 14.79
CA LYS A 65 11.43 -2.92 16.01
C LYS A 65 10.72 -3.34 17.30
N PHE A 66 9.50 -3.86 17.19
CA PHE A 66 8.70 -4.36 18.31
C PHE A 66 8.20 -5.77 18.01
N PRO A 67 8.06 -6.63 19.03
CA PRO A 67 7.44 -7.94 18.88
C PRO A 67 6.01 -7.73 18.40
N ALA A 68 5.72 -8.22 17.20
CA ALA A 68 4.37 -8.27 16.69
C ALA A 68 3.64 -9.48 17.27
N HIS A 69 2.33 -9.50 17.10
CA HIS A 69 1.57 -10.74 17.26
C HIS A 69 2.08 -11.82 16.30
N GLU A 70 1.74 -13.06 16.59
CA GLU A 70 2.04 -14.18 15.70
C GLU A 70 1.01 -14.20 14.55
N PRO A 71 1.44 -14.18 13.27
CA PRO A 71 0.52 -14.32 12.14
C PRO A 71 -0.05 -15.76 12.04
N PRO A 72 -1.21 -15.96 11.38
CA PRO A 72 -1.96 -14.98 10.62
C PRO A 72 -2.74 -13.99 11.50
N PHE A 73 -2.66 -12.71 11.17
CA PHE A 73 -3.39 -11.66 11.88
C PHE A 73 -4.89 -11.76 11.66
N HIS A 74 -5.64 -11.69 12.76
CA HIS A 74 -7.10 -11.63 12.77
C HIS A 74 -7.57 -10.39 13.56
N GLU A 75 -8.79 -9.94 13.29
CA GLU A 75 -9.31 -8.65 13.73
C GLU A 75 -9.57 -8.56 15.25
N ASP A 76 -9.61 -9.71 15.93
CA ASP A 76 -9.79 -9.79 17.40
C ASP A 76 -8.47 -9.70 18.19
N LEU A 77 -7.32 -9.56 17.52
CA LEU A 77 -6.04 -9.37 18.19
C LEU A 77 -6.04 -8.08 19.02
N PRO A 78 -5.50 -8.09 20.26
CA PRO A 78 -5.42 -6.89 21.07
C PRO A 78 -4.46 -5.88 20.43
N ARG A 79 -4.63 -4.60 20.76
CA ARG A 79 -3.67 -3.57 20.30
C ARG A 79 -2.31 -3.82 20.90
N LEU A 80 -1.27 -3.55 20.11
CA LEU A 80 0.07 -3.41 20.62
C LEU A 80 0.16 -2.15 21.50
N ASP A 81 0.90 -2.22 22.60
CA ASP A 81 1.17 -1.10 23.50
C ASP A 81 2.24 -0.16 22.92
N VAL A 82 1.92 0.44 21.77
CA VAL A 82 2.77 1.38 21.05
C VAL A 82 1.92 2.51 20.45
N PRO A 83 2.47 3.72 20.31
CA PRO A 83 1.82 4.78 19.56
C PRO A 83 1.57 4.33 18.12
N ASN A 84 0.33 4.48 17.66
CA ASN A 84 -0.08 4.13 16.31
C ASN A 84 -1.20 5.09 15.87
N PHE A 85 -0.98 5.83 14.77
CA PHE A 85 -1.92 6.84 14.30
C PHE A 85 -3.28 6.27 13.97
N TYR A 86 -3.34 5.01 13.55
CA TYR A 86 -4.59 4.36 13.24
C TYR A 86 -5.46 4.12 14.47
N TYR A 87 -4.89 3.92 15.67
CA TYR A 87 -5.68 3.89 16.91
C TYR A 87 -6.33 5.25 17.18
N ALA A 88 -5.63 6.33 16.85
CA ALA A 88 -6.13 7.70 16.99
C ALA A 88 -7.19 8.08 15.95
N LEU A 89 -7.35 7.28 14.89
CA LEU A 89 -8.41 7.45 13.89
C LEU A 89 -9.75 6.83 14.33
N GLU A 90 -9.77 6.07 15.41
CA GLU A 90 -11.00 5.42 15.87
C GLU A 90 -12.04 6.41 16.40
N VAL A 91 -13.28 6.23 15.95
CA VAL A 91 -14.41 7.11 16.23
C VAL A 91 -14.96 6.87 17.64
N LYS A 92 -15.41 7.94 18.29
CA LYS A 92 -16.46 7.80 19.31
C LYS A 92 -17.82 7.65 18.63
N LYS A 93 -18.57 6.61 19.00
CA LYS A 93 -19.93 6.32 18.49
C LYS A 93 -20.78 7.60 18.41
N LYS A 94 -21.23 7.94 17.19
CA LYS A 94 -22.34 8.86 16.95
C LYS A 94 -23.54 8.03 16.49
N GLU A 95 -24.70 8.20 17.10
CA GLU A 95 -25.89 7.43 16.76
C GLU A 95 -26.20 7.51 15.25
N GLY A 96 -26.39 6.35 14.62
CA GLY A 96 -26.70 6.22 13.19
C GLY A 96 -25.51 6.17 12.23
N LEU A 97 -24.27 6.43 12.68
CA LEU A 97 -23.06 6.34 11.86
C LEU A 97 -22.35 4.99 12.03
N THR A 98 -21.96 4.37 10.92
CA THR A 98 -21.19 3.12 10.89
C THR A 98 -19.90 3.30 10.08
N TRP A 99 -18.85 2.53 10.37
CA TRP A 99 -17.52 2.71 9.76
C TRP A 99 -16.86 1.37 9.37
N SER A 100 -15.91 1.44 8.42
CA SER A 100 -14.97 0.38 7.96
C SER A 100 -13.72 1.03 7.37
N VAL A 101 -12.58 0.33 7.28
CA VAL A 101 -11.28 1.01 7.08
C VAL A 101 -10.23 0.17 6.37
N HIS A 102 -9.42 0.85 5.55
CA HIS A 102 -8.41 0.26 4.68
C HIS A 102 -7.20 1.21 4.52
N SER A 103 -6.00 0.65 4.39
CA SER A 103 -4.73 1.36 4.15
C SER A 103 -4.03 0.82 2.90
N LEU A 104 -3.51 1.72 2.05
CA LEU A 104 -2.90 1.40 0.77
C LEU A 104 -1.53 2.08 0.63
N VAL A 105 -0.54 1.33 0.15
CA VAL A 105 0.69 1.91 -0.41
C VAL A 105 1.04 1.20 -1.72
N ASN A 106 1.51 1.96 -2.71
CA ASN A 106 1.74 1.45 -4.06
C ASN A 106 3.14 0.84 -4.22
N VAL A 107 3.24 -0.48 -4.01
CA VAL A 107 4.47 -1.25 -4.23
C VAL A 107 4.75 -1.46 -5.73
N ILE A 108 3.70 -1.67 -6.52
CA ILE A 108 3.81 -2.07 -7.94
C ILE A 108 4.50 -0.96 -8.75
N SER A 109 4.17 0.31 -8.48
CA SER A 109 4.78 1.45 -9.15
C SER A 109 6.30 1.51 -8.91
N GLY A 110 6.76 1.37 -7.66
CA GLY A 110 8.18 1.33 -7.36
C GLY A 110 8.91 0.20 -8.09
N LEU A 111 8.33 -1.01 -8.12
CA LEU A 111 8.90 -2.14 -8.85
C LEU A 111 8.98 -1.90 -10.37
N CYS A 112 7.95 -1.29 -10.96
CA CYS A 112 7.93 -0.98 -12.38
C CYS A 112 8.89 0.13 -12.76
N VAL A 113 9.04 1.15 -11.93
CA VAL A 113 10.03 2.22 -12.11
C VAL A 113 11.44 1.65 -12.02
N TYR A 114 11.70 0.79 -11.03
CA TYR A 114 12.98 0.09 -10.93
C TYR A 114 13.28 -0.73 -12.18
N ALA A 115 12.30 -1.52 -12.66
CA ALA A 115 12.43 -2.27 -13.90
C ALA A 115 12.66 -1.36 -15.12
N ALA A 116 11.96 -0.24 -15.23
CA ALA A 116 12.17 0.72 -16.31
C ALA A 116 13.59 1.31 -16.31
N ILE A 117 14.12 1.66 -15.13
CA ILE A 117 15.49 2.17 -14.97
C ILE A 117 16.52 1.12 -15.38
N CYS A 118 16.39 -0.12 -14.90
CA CYS A 118 17.29 -1.20 -15.31
C CYS A 118 17.28 -1.40 -16.84
N LYS A 119 16.11 -1.23 -17.49
CA LYS A 119 15.96 -1.47 -18.93
C LYS A 119 16.64 -0.35 -19.71
N HIS A 120 16.45 0.88 -19.26
CA HIS A 120 17.09 2.06 -19.83
C HIS A 120 18.62 1.96 -19.73
N GLU A 121 19.14 1.50 -18.58
CA GLU A 121 20.58 1.33 -18.33
C GLU A 121 21.18 0.04 -18.89
N ARG A 122 20.36 -0.83 -19.51
CA ARG A 122 20.77 -2.15 -20.02
C ARG A 122 21.42 -3.03 -18.95
N LYS A 123 20.87 -2.97 -17.72
CA LYS A 123 21.28 -3.80 -16.58
C LYS A 123 20.27 -4.92 -16.33
N PRO A 124 20.69 -6.08 -15.82
CA PRO A 124 19.76 -7.13 -15.43
C PRO A 124 18.83 -6.69 -14.30
N LEU A 125 17.65 -7.31 -14.22
CA LEU A 125 16.67 -7.04 -13.16
C LEU A 125 17.00 -7.83 -11.89
N LYS A 126 17.96 -7.32 -11.10
CA LYS A 126 18.38 -7.96 -9.84
C LYS A 126 17.31 -7.84 -8.75
N PHE A 127 17.09 -8.90 -7.98
CA PHE A 127 16.25 -8.82 -6.79
C PHE A 127 16.99 -8.03 -5.70
N LEU A 128 16.38 -6.94 -5.23
CA LEU A 128 17.00 -6.00 -4.29
C LEU A 128 16.57 -6.26 -2.82
N GLY A 129 16.19 -7.50 -2.54
CA GLY A 129 15.67 -7.94 -1.25
C GLY A 129 16.63 -8.84 -0.46
N SER A 130 16.08 -9.57 0.50
CA SER A 130 16.81 -10.58 1.28
C SER A 130 16.34 -11.99 0.91
N GLN A 131 17.12 -13.02 1.28
CA GLN A 131 16.69 -14.43 1.16
C GLN A 131 15.34 -14.66 1.84
N VAL A 132 15.14 -14.07 3.03
CA VAL A 132 13.87 -14.15 3.77
C VAL A 132 12.73 -13.61 2.92
N GLY A 133 12.84 -12.38 2.41
CA GLY A 133 11.79 -11.80 1.57
C GLY A 133 11.56 -12.61 0.29
N TRP A 134 12.62 -13.13 -0.32
CA TRP A 134 12.56 -13.96 -1.54
C TRP A 134 11.74 -15.25 -1.35
N ASP A 135 11.94 -15.93 -0.22
CA ASP A 135 11.35 -17.25 0.05
C ASP A 135 10.08 -17.23 0.90
N SER A 136 9.79 -16.15 1.62
CA SER A 136 8.58 -16.02 2.43
C SER A 136 7.30 -16.03 1.57
N TYR A 137 6.20 -16.49 2.18
CA TYR A 137 4.86 -16.36 1.61
C TYR A 137 4.30 -14.98 1.89
N TRP A 138 3.99 -14.25 0.83
CA TRP A 138 3.36 -12.92 0.86
C TRP A 138 1.91 -13.01 0.43
N HIS A 139 1.06 -12.13 0.97
CA HIS A 139 -0.22 -11.79 0.36
C HIS A 139 -0.16 -10.36 -0.16
N ALA A 140 -1.14 -10.00 -0.99
CA ALA A 140 -1.36 -8.64 -1.44
C ALA A 140 -2.85 -8.32 -1.38
N SER A 141 -3.15 -7.04 -1.54
CA SER A 141 -4.50 -6.52 -1.54
C SER A 141 -4.71 -5.72 -2.83
N ASP A 142 -5.50 -6.28 -3.73
CA ASP A 142 -5.87 -5.64 -5.00
C ASP A 142 -6.76 -4.42 -4.73
N ALA A 143 -6.46 -3.29 -5.37
CA ALA A 143 -7.19 -2.05 -5.11
C ALA A 143 -8.66 -2.10 -5.56
N ASP A 144 -8.99 -2.86 -6.60
CA ASP A 144 -10.39 -3.04 -7.03
C ASP A 144 -11.12 -3.96 -6.03
N LEU A 145 -10.47 -5.01 -5.52
CA LEU A 145 -11.04 -5.87 -4.47
C LEU A 145 -11.28 -5.11 -3.15
N ILE A 146 -10.36 -4.23 -2.76
CA ILE A 146 -10.53 -3.37 -1.58
C ILE A 146 -11.73 -2.43 -1.78
N THR A 147 -11.88 -1.88 -2.98
CA THR A 147 -13.03 -1.06 -3.33
C THR A 147 -14.34 -1.86 -3.24
N GLU A 148 -14.36 -3.09 -3.75
CA GLU A 148 -15.50 -4.00 -3.63
C GLU A 148 -15.86 -4.28 -2.17
N GLN A 149 -14.85 -4.51 -1.31
CA GLN A 149 -15.07 -4.75 0.11
C GLN A 149 -15.57 -3.51 0.84
N GLN A 150 -15.07 -2.32 0.51
CA GLN A 150 -15.58 -1.06 1.05
C GLN A 150 -17.06 -0.86 0.71
N ILE A 151 -17.43 -1.09 -0.55
CA ILE A 151 -18.82 -1.00 -1.00
C ILE A 151 -19.67 -2.03 -0.27
N TRP A 152 -19.21 -3.28 -0.15
CA TRP A 152 -19.89 -4.32 0.62
C TRP A 152 -20.10 -3.90 2.08
N ALA A 153 -19.07 -3.37 2.74
CA ALA A 153 -19.16 -2.95 4.14
C ALA A 153 -20.11 -1.75 4.34
N ALA A 154 -20.23 -0.89 3.34
CA ALA A 154 -21.13 0.26 3.36
C ALA A 154 -22.61 -0.14 3.30
N VAL A 155 -22.95 -1.23 2.61
CA VAL A 155 -24.35 -1.61 2.34
C VAL A 155 -24.82 -2.85 3.11
N ASN A 156 -23.91 -3.64 3.67
CA ASN A 156 -24.25 -4.86 4.38
C ASN A 156 -24.51 -4.61 5.87
N PRO A 157 -25.67 -5.01 6.43
CA PRO A 157 -25.92 -4.89 7.86
C PRO A 157 -24.93 -5.65 8.75
N CYS A 158 -24.37 -6.76 8.27
CA CYS A 158 -23.46 -7.64 9.01
C CYS A 158 -22.10 -6.99 9.32
N THR A 159 -21.76 -5.91 8.63
CA THR A 159 -20.43 -5.28 8.66
C THR A 159 -20.41 -3.98 9.46
N LYS A 160 -21.56 -3.59 10.01
CA LYS A 160 -21.71 -2.31 10.71
C LYS A 160 -20.87 -2.29 11.98
N ASN A 161 -19.95 -1.33 12.05
CA ASN A 161 -19.05 -1.11 13.18
C ASN A 161 -18.03 -2.24 13.41
N GLU A 162 -17.68 -2.95 12.35
CA GLU A 162 -16.73 -4.04 12.38
C GLU A 162 -15.49 -3.69 11.55
N ALA A 163 -14.32 -4.08 12.06
CA ALA A 163 -13.09 -4.10 11.28
C ALA A 163 -12.98 -5.41 10.51
N PHE A 164 -12.45 -5.35 9.28
CA PHE A 164 -12.20 -6.49 8.41
C PHE A 164 -10.82 -6.38 7.77
N ASN A 165 -10.08 -7.48 7.78
CA ASN A 165 -8.88 -7.66 6.98
C ASN A 165 -9.23 -7.71 5.49
N TYR A 166 -8.24 -7.36 4.67
CA TYR A 166 -8.42 -7.20 3.24
C TYR A 166 -7.19 -7.72 2.49
N SER A 167 -7.25 -8.97 2.06
CA SER A 167 -6.24 -9.58 1.19
C SER A 167 -6.90 -10.39 0.09
N ASN A 168 -6.14 -10.68 -0.97
CA ASN A 168 -6.61 -11.36 -2.18
C ASN A 168 -7.14 -12.79 -1.93
N GLY A 169 -6.82 -13.37 -0.76
CA GLY A 169 -7.19 -14.72 -0.35
C GLY A 169 -6.31 -15.82 -0.95
N ASP A 170 -5.18 -15.46 -1.56
CA ASP A 170 -4.09 -16.35 -1.94
C ASP A 170 -2.74 -15.82 -1.41
N VAL A 171 -1.69 -16.63 -1.57
CA VAL A 171 -0.32 -16.26 -1.24
C VAL A 171 0.60 -16.41 -2.46
N PHE A 172 1.71 -15.69 -2.46
CA PHE A 172 2.76 -15.79 -3.46
C PHE A 172 4.15 -15.74 -2.83
N LYS A 173 5.19 -16.02 -3.62
CA LYS A 173 6.59 -15.76 -3.26
C LYS A 173 7.18 -14.74 -4.22
N TRP A 174 8.06 -13.87 -3.73
CA TRP A 174 8.70 -12.88 -4.59
C TRP A 174 9.47 -13.52 -5.73
N LYS A 175 10.06 -14.71 -5.53
CA LYS A 175 10.72 -15.45 -6.62
C LYS A 175 9.86 -15.69 -7.86
N HIS A 176 8.57 -15.94 -7.66
CA HIS A 176 7.64 -16.13 -8.76
C HIS A 176 7.20 -14.79 -9.36
N MET A 177 6.94 -13.79 -8.52
CA MET A 177 6.51 -12.46 -9.00
C MET A 177 7.63 -11.70 -9.72
N TRP A 178 8.89 -11.92 -9.34
CA TRP A 178 10.05 -11.29 -9.96
C TRP A 178 10.23 -11.75 -11.40
N LYS A 179 10.07 -13.06 -11.64
CA LYS A 179 10.05 -13.62 -12.99
C LYS A 179 8.93 -13.01 -13.84
N VAL A 180 7.73 -12.85 -13.26
CA VAL A 180 6.60 -12.20 -13.95
C VAL A 180 6.93 -10.74 -14.29
N LEU A 181 7.54 -10.00 -13.37
CA LEU A 181 7.97 -8.62 -13.61
C LEU A 181 9.01 -8.54 -14.74
N ALA A 182 10.02 -9.43 -14.73
CA ALA A 182 11.02 -9.53 -15.78
C ALA A 182 10.37 -9.80 -17.15
N GLU A 183 9.43 -10.75 -17.23
CA GLU A 183 8.66 -11.05 -18.45
C GLU A 183 7.87 -9.84 -18.95
N LYS A 184 7.19 -9.09 -18.07
CA LYS A 184 6.41 -7.89 -18.43
C LYS A 184 7.27 -6.73 -18.95
N PHE A 185 8.55 -6.69 -18.57
CA PHE A 185 9.51 -5.70 -19.03
C PHE A 185 10.51 -6.26 -20.06
N GLU A 186 10.35 -7.51 -20.48
CA GLU A 186 11.21 -8.19 -21.47
C GLU A 186 12.70 -8.19 -21.04
N PHE A 187 12.96 -8.52 -19.78
CA PHE A 187 14.31 -8.71 -19.24
C PHE A 187 14.79 -10.15 -19.34
N GLU A 188 16.10 -10.31 -19.41
CA GLU A 188 16.75 -11.53 -18.95
C GLU A 188 16.61 -11.62 -17.42
N TYR A 189 16.06 -12.74 -16.96
CA TYR A 189 15.89 -13.02 -15.54
C TYR A 189 17.14 -13.73 -15.02
N GLU A 190 17.81 -13.10 -14.05
CA GLU A 190 18.84 -13.75 -13.23
C GLU A 190 18.17 -14.32 -11.97
N GLU A 191 18.48 -15.58 -11.64
CA GLU A 191 18.05 -16.13 -10.35
C GLU A 191 18.72 -15.35 -9.21
N PHE A 192 18.04 -15.29 -8.07
CA PHE A 192 18.66 -14.75 -6.87
C PHE A 192 19.80 -15.67 -6.46
N GLU A 193 21.04 -15.21 -6.62
CA GLU A 193 22.22 -15.88 -6.11
C GLU A 193 22.48 -15.41 -4.67
N GLU A 194 22.65 -16.38 -3.78
CA GLU A 194 22.97 -16.17 -2.37
C GLU A 194 24.44 -15.74 -2.21
N GLU A 195 24.80 -14.57 -2.75
CA GLU A 195 26.12 -13.98 -2.56
C GLU A 195 26.07 -12.83 -1.53
N GLU A 196 26.66 -13.06 -0.35
CA GLU A 196 27.19 -12.08 0.63
C GLU A 196 26.32 -10.88 1.12
N TYR A 197 24.99 -10.89 0.98
CA TYR A 197 24.13 -9.87 1.62
C TYR A 197 23.59 -10.30 2.98
N ASP A 198 24.47 -10.79 3.86
CA ASP A 198 24.15 -11.10 5.26
C ASP A 198 24.05 -9.82 6.12
N ASP A 199 24.35 -8.67 5.53
CA ASP A 199 24.36 -7.40 6.23
C ASP A 199 23.03 -6.65 6.03
N ILE A 200 22.22 -6.67 7.09
CA ILE A 200 20.98 -5.90 7.24
C ILE A 200 21.21 -4.39 6.94
N PHE A 201 22.46 -3.92 6.94
CA PHE A 201 22.90 -2.53 6.82
C PHE A 201 23.36 -2.03 5.42
N VAL A 202 23.36 -2.84 4.35
CA VAL A 202 23.79 -2.40 2.99
C VAL A 202 22.68 -1.60 2.24
N PRO A 203 23.01 -0.65 1.34
CA PRO A 203 22.14 0.47 0.90
C PRO A 203 20.74 0.05 0.44
N ARG A 204 19.75 0.40 1.27
CA ARG A 204 18.31 0.14 1.12
C ARG A 204 17.83 0.87 -0.14
N LEU A 205 17.12 0.21 -1.06
CA LEU A 205 16.55 0.72 -2.31
C LEU A 205 16.49 2.27 -2.53
N GLU A 206 16.01 3.01 -1.52
CA GLU A 206 16.05 4.47 -1.41
C GLU A 206 17.41 5.11 -1.75
N GLU A 207 18.50 4.58 -1.20
CA GLU A 207 19.85 5.09 -1.43
C GLU A 207 20.30 4.83 -2.86
N MET A 208 19.98 3.64 -3.40
CA MET A 208 20.30 3.28 -4.79
C MET A 208 19.53 4.15 -5.82
N MET A 209 18.32 4.59 -5.46
CA MET A 209 17.43 5.34 -6.32
C MET A 209 17.49 6.86 -6.10
N ARG A 210 18.14 7.33 -5.02
CA ARG A 210 18.20 8.75 -4.62
C ARG A 210 18.62 9.69 -5.75
N ASP A 211 19.68 9.32 -6.47
CA ASP A 211 20.28 10.17 -7.50
C ASP A 211 19.86 9.76 -8.93
N ARG A 212 18.82 8.92 -9.06
CA ARG A 212 18.31 8.43 -10.36
C ARG A 212 17.26 9.34 -10.99
N GLY A 213 16.95 10.49 -10.39
CA GLY A 213 15.95 11.44 -10.90
C GLY A 213 16.19 11.83 -12.36
N GLY A 214 17.44 12.16 -12.73
CA GLY A 214 17.77 12.49 -14.12
C GLY A 214 17.58 11.34 -15.11
N VAL A 215 17.87 10.10 -14.68
CA VAL A 215 17.62 8.90 -15.51
C VAL A 215 16.12 8.70 -15.73
N TRP A 216 15.31 8.95 -14.71
CA TRP A 216 13.86 8.88 -14.84
C TRP A 216 13.32 9.97 -15.78
N ASP A 217 13.83 11.21 -15.67
CA ASP A 217 13.46 12.31 -16.57
C ASP A 217 13.79 11.97 -18.04
N ASP A 218 14.94 11.34 -18.28
CA ASP A 218 15.32 10.85 -19.61
C ASP A 218 14.34 9.78 -20.12
N ILE A 219 13.96 8.80 -19.28
CA ILE A 219 12.95 7.79 -19.65
C ILE A 219 11.61 8.45 -19.99
N VAL A 220 11.15 9.38 -19.15
CA VAL A 220 9.86 10.07 -19.34
C VAL A 220 9.85 10.81 -20.67
N ARG A 221 10.92 11.57 -20.96
CA ARG A 221 11.07 12.32 -22.20
C ARG A 221 11.17 11.40 -23.41
N ASP A 222 12.09 10.44 -23.39
CA ASP A 222 12.44 9.62 -24.56
C ASP A 222 11.32 8.63 -24.93
N LYS A 223 10.50 8.21 -23.96
CA LYS A 223 9.37 7.30 -24.18
C LYS A 223 8.02 8.01 -24.29
N GLY A 224 7.97 9.34 -24.11
CA GLY A 224 6.73 10.12 -24.17
C GLY A 224 5.73 9.72 -23.08
N MET A 225 6.24 9.53 -21.87
CA MET A 225 5.44 9.16 -20.69
C MET A 225 4.76 10.40 -20.08
N VAL A 226 3.84 10.16 -19.14
CA VAL A 226 3.28 11.22 -18.30
C VAL A 226 4.40 11.85 -17.47
N ALA A 227 4.46 13.19 -17.48
CA ALA A 227 5.44 13.95 -16.72
C ALA A 227 5.25 13.68 -15.22
N THR A 228 6.22 12.97 -14.64
CA THR A 228 6.22 12.52 -13.24
C THR A 228 7.63 12.63 -12.70
N LYS A 229 7.77 12.99 -11.42
CA LYS A 229 9.07 12.92 -10.75
C LYS A 229 9.27 11.57 -10.08
N LEU A 230 10.52 11.13 -10.00
CA LEU A 230 10.87 9.83 -9.44
C LEU A 230 10.31 9.67 -8.02
N GLU A 231 10.48 10.69 -7.17
CA GLU A 231 10.04 10.74 -5.79
C GLU A 231 8.50 10.75 -5.61
N GLU A 232 7.74 11.09 -6.66
CA GLU A 232 6.28 11.15 -6.61
C GLU A 232 5.64 9.79 -6.93
N ILE A 233 6.29 8.99 -7.77
CA ILE A 233 5.73 7.73 -8.28
C ILE A 233 6.32 6.49 -7.60
N SER A 234 7.34 6.65 -6.77
CA SER A 234 8.02 5.53 -6.13
C SER A 234 8.05 5.71 -4.61
N CYS A 235 7.66 4.65 -3.89
CA CYS A 235 7.69 4.61 -2.43
C CYS A 235 8.74 3.59 -1.99
N TRP A 236 10.00 3.96 -2.15
CA TRP A 236 11.13 3.03 -2.05
C TRP A 236 11.28 2.35 -0.68
N TRP A 237 11.05 3.05 0.45
CA TRP A 237 11.05 2.39 1.76
C TRP A 237 10.01 1.28 1.86
N VAL A 238 8.82 1.44 1.25
CA VAL A 238 7.79 0.38 1.28
C VAL A 238 8.22 -0.80 0.45
N VAL A 239 8.74 -0.56 -0.76
CA VAL A 239 9.28 -1.65 -1.59
C VAL A 239 10.36 -2.39 -0.81
N ASN A 240 11.26 -1.66 -0.14
CA ASN A 240 12.32 -2.22 0.70
C ASN A 240 11.77 -3.06 1.86
N ILE A 241 10.67 -2.66 2.52
CA ILE A 241 10.01 -3.50 3.53
C ILE A 241 9.49 -4.79 2.89
N CYS A 242 8.79 -4.67 1.76
CA CYS A 242 8.15 -5.79 1.08
C CYS A 242 9.14 -6.83 0.53
N VAL A 243 10.36 -6.45 0.16
CA VAL A 243 11.33 -7.40 -0.43
C VAL A 243 12.37 -7.92 0.57
N ARG A 244 12.48 -7.34 1.77
CA ARG A 244 13.55 -7.71 2.75
C ARG A 244 13.08 -8.42 4.01
N PHE A 245 11.83 -8.27 4.42
CA PHE A 245 11.35 -8.88 5.65
C PHE A 245 10.51 -10.12 5.37
N GLU A 246 10.23 -10.89 6.40
CA GLU A 246 9.17 -11.88 6.32
C GLU A 246 7.81 -11.17 6.26
N SER A 247 6.93 -11.68 5.40
CA SER A 247 5.55 -11.25 5.33
C SER A 247 4.83 -11.54 6.63
N ARG A 248 3.94 -10.64 7.03
CA ARG A 248 3.03 -10.87 8.15
C ARG A 248 1.64 -11.14 7.59
N LEU A 249 1.32 -12.42 7.40
CA LEU A 249 0.06 -12.84 6.79
C LEU A 249 -1.15 -12.42 7.63
N ASP A 250 -2.26 -12.11 6.97
CA ASP A 250 -3.56 -11.92 7.60
C ASP A 250 -4.48 -13.11 7.31
N THR A 251 -5.65 -13.12 7.93
CA THR A 251 -6.76 -14.00 7.56
C THR A 251 -7.98 -13.19 7.14
N ILE A 252 -8.71 -13.68 6.15
CA ILE A 252 -9.96 -13.09 5.66
C ILE A 252 -11.19 -13.91 6.08
N ASN A 253 -11.08 -14.74 7.12
CA ASN A 253 -12.17 -15.59 7.59
C ASN A 253 -13.38 -14.77 8.05
N LYS A 254 -13.17 -13.71 8.83
CA LYS A 254 -14.26 -12.83 9.30
C LYS A 254 -15.06 -12.23 8.14
N SER A 255 -14.36 -11.80 7.08
CA SER A 255 -14.98 -11.33 5.84
C SER A 255 -15.84 -12.41 5.19
N LYS A 256 -15.32 -13.65 5.06
CA LYS A 256 -16.04 -14.79 4.47
C LYS A 256 -17.25 -15.20 5.31
N GLU A 257 -17.12 -15.21 6.63
CA GLU A 257 -18.21 -15.49 7.58
C GLU A 257 -19.33 -14.44 7.47
N CYS A 258 -18.98 -13.19 7.16
CA CYS A 258 -19.93 -12.13 6.81
C CYS A 258 -20.37 -12.14 5.33
N CYS A 259 -20.11 -13.24 4.60
CA CYS A 259 -20.46 -13.47 3.20
C CYS A 259 -19.75 -12.57 2.17
N PHE A 260 -18.61 -11.96 2.49
CA PHE A 260 -17.72 -11.39 1.48
C PHE A 260 -16.82 -12.49 0.90
N LEU A 261 -17.13 -12.93 -0.31
CA LEU A 261 -16.42 -13.99 -1.03
C LEU A 261 -15.56 -13.46 -2.19
N GLY A 262 -15.32 -12.14 -2.22
CA GLY A 262 -14.44 -11.50 -3.19
C GLY A 262 -13.01 -12.03 -3.04
N LEU A 263 -12.42 -12.47 -4.13
CA LEU A 263 -11.06 -12.97 -4.20
C LEU A 263 -10.37 -12.42 -5.45
N ARG A 264 -9.04 -12.40 -5.43
CA ARG A 264 -8.22 -12.13 -6.61
C ARG A 264 -7.09 -13.15 -6.67
N ASN A 265 -6.71 -13.54 -7.87
CA ASN A 265 -5.45 -14.25 -8.07
C ASN A 265 -4.32 -13.22 -8.09
N SER A 266 -3.42 -13.26 -7.10
CA SER A 266 -2.38 -12.24 -6.94
C SER A 266 -1.46 -12.12 -8.15
N LYS A 267 -1.16 -13.21 -8.85
CA LYS A 267 -0.33 -13.15 -10.08
C LYS A 267 -1.04 -12.41 -11.20
N LYS A 268 -2.32 -12.71 -11.44
CA LYS A 268 -3.12 -12.01 -12.46
C LYS A 268 -3.36 -10.55 -12.11
N SER A 269 -3.63 -10.27 -10.83
CA SER A 269 -3.75 -8.91 -10.30
C SER A 269 -2.46 -8.12 -10.55
N PHE A 270 -1.30 -8.66 -10.17
CA PHE A 270 0.00 -8.05 -10.41
C PHE A 270 0.21 -7.69 -11.88
N VAL A 271 -0.02 -8.63 -12.80
CA VAL A 271 0.09 -8.38 -14.25
C VAL A 271 -0.87 -7.28 -14.70
N SER A 272 -2.13 -7.32 -14.26
CA SER A 272 -3.14 -6.31 -14.60
C SER A 272 -2.72 -4.90 -14.19
N TRP A 273 -2.19 -4.74 -12.97
CA TRP A 273 -1.74 -3.45 -12.47
C TRP A 273 -0.47 -2.94 -13.18
N VAL A 274 0.47 -3.83 -13.53
CA VAL A 274 1.62 -3.47 -14.38
C VAL A 274 1.13 -2.99 -15.75
N ASP A 275 0.20 -3.72 -16.38
CA ASP A 275 -0.37 -3.38 -17.68
C ASP A 275 -1.14 -2.06 -17.65
N LYS A 276 -1.87 -1.79 -16.56
CA LYS A 276 -2.55 -0.52 -16.35
C LYS A 276 -1.55 0.63 -16.31
N MET A 277 -0.46 0.52 -15.54
CA MET A 277 0.55 1.59 -15.51
C MET A 277 1.21 1.85 -16.87
N LYS A 278 1.45 0.80 -17.66
CA LYS A 278 1.93 0.93 -19.06
C LYS A 278 0.89 1.60 -19.95
N ALA A 279 -0.37 1.17 -19.88
CA ALA A 279 -1.46 1.72 -20.68
C ALA A 279 -1.68 3.22 -20.41
N TYR A 280 -1.52 3.65 -19.15
CA TYR A 280 -1.59 5.06 -18.75
C TYR A 280 -0.28 5.82 -18.96
N LYS A 281 0.75 5.20 -19.56
CA LYS A 281 2.06 5.78 -19.82
C LYS A 281 2.73 6.35 -18.56
N ILE A 282 2.52 5.69 -17.42
CA ILE A 282 3.24 6.00 -16.17
C ILE A 282 4.63 5.35 -16.22
N VAL A 283 4.71 4.15 -16.81
CA VAL A 283 5.97 3.43 -17.07
C VAL A 283 5.96 2.91 -18.51
N PRO A 284 7.15 2.67 -19.13
CA PRO A 284 7.25 2.15 -20.50
C PRO A 284 6.75 0.71 -20.71
#